data_AF-A0A7R9TX18-F1
#
_entry.id   AF-A0A7R9TX18-F1
#
_cell.length_a   1.000
_cell.length_b   1.000
_cell.length_c   1.000
_cell.angle_alpha   90.00
_cell.angle_beta   90.00
_cell.angle_gamma   90.00
#
_symmetry.space_group_name_H-M   'P 1'
#
loop_
_entity.id
_entity.type
_entity.pdbx_description
1 polymer ?
#
loop_
_entity_poly.entity_id
_entity_poly.type
_entity_poly.pdbx_seq_one_letter_code
_entity_poly.pdbx_strand_id
1 'polypeptide(L)'
;AFRAERAETIAEEKAKEAAELSGGFCIPGVISIAEGTANVKGGGARKKKGSKDSSGDVVSASILDGQHRVGALDILLARGVLKPTDAILTEVFPNVDDVRAAALFTEINAATPIRFMDLPGVVEPDAKWALEGAAAKLRDAYPAMFSPSVRCKIPNVNIDALREELHGAEVGSRLGLITEDDLVGWMLKVNAELAERSEKQWLRLRPKRGRAARGSEETYLKALAKAREHGFFLGMCDSWLDGPED
;
A
#
# COMPACT_ATOMS: atom_id res chain seq x y z
N ALA A 1 -12.03 9.69 13.26
CA ALA A 1 -12.86 10.60 14.08
C ALA A 1 -11.94 11.61 14.77
N PHE A 2 -12.38 12.86 14.89
CA PHE A 2 -11.65 13.94 15.56
C PHE A 2 -11.54 13.68 17.08
N ARG A 3 -10.38 13.99 17.64
CA ARG A 3 -10.05 13.89 19.06
C ARG A 3 -9.38 15.19 19.51
N ALA A 4 -10.01 15.92 20.42
CA ALA A 4 -9.53 17.22 20.88
C ALA A 4 -8.11 17.15 21.49
N GLU A 5 -7.85 16.14 22.33
CA GLU A 5 -6.54 15.89 22.95
C GLU A 5 -5.41 15.77 21.91
N ARG A 6 -5.67 15.09 20.79
CA ARG A 6 -4.67 14.97 19.71
C ARG A 6 -4.40 16.31 19.02
N ALA A 7 -5.41 17.18 18.92
CA ALA A 7 -5.23 18.52 18.39
C ALA A 7 -4.43 19.40 19.35
N GLU A 8 -4.63 19.26 20.66
CA GLU A 8 -3.86 19.95 21.70
C GLU A 8 -2.38 19.52 21.68
N THR A 9 -2.08 18.23 21.63
CA THR A 9 -0.70 17.73 21.52
C THR A 9 0.00 18.28 20.29
N ILE A 10 -0.65 18.24 19.12
CA ILE A 10 -0.09 18.79 17.87
C ILE A 10 0.14 20.31 18.02
N ALA A 11 -0.81 21.05 18.60
CA ALA A 11 -0.66 22.48 18.81
C ALA A 11 0.52 22.81 19.75
N GLU A 12 0.72 22.04 20.81
CA GLU A 12 1.84 22.24 21.75
C GLU A 12 3.19 21.96 21.12
N GLU A 13 3.33 20.86 20.38
CA GLU A 13 4.55 20.54 19.64
C GLU A 13 4.89 21.65 18.63
N LYS A 14 3.88 22.13 17.90
CA LYS A 14 4.09 23.18 16.87
C LYS A 14 4.35 24.56 17.45
N ALA A 15 3.78 24.89 18.60
CA ALA A 15 4.13 26.13 19.29
C ALA A 15 5.61 26.15 19.72
N LYS A 16 6.17 24.99 20.11
CA LYS A 16 7.61 24.86 20.42
C LYS A 16 8.47 25.01 19.17
N GLU A 17 8.14 24.30 18.09
CA GLU A 17 8.87 24.41 16.81
C GLU A 17 8.85 25.84 16.25
N ALA A 18 7.72 26.53 16.34
CA ALA A 18 7.57 27.93 15.91
C ALA A 18 8.46 28.91 16.69
N ALA A 19 8.75 28.60 17.96
CA ALA A 19 9.64 29.40 18.80
C ALA A 19 11.13 29.11 18.50
N GLU A 20 11.46 27.93 18.00
CA GLU A 20 12.83 27.49 17.72
C GLU A 20 13.28 27.79 16.28
N LEU A 21 12.36 27.79 15.30
CA LEU A 21 12.66 28.07 13.88
C LEU A 21 12.41 29.54 13.54
N SER A 22 13.49 30.31 13.36
CA SER A 22 13.46 31.72 12.93
C SER A 22 12.95 31.97 11.50
N GLY A 23 12.50 30.93 10.79
CA GLY A 23 12.23 30.95 9.34
C GLY A 23 10.81 30.65 8.89
N GLY A 24 9.85 30.46 9.81
CA GLY A 24 8.43 30.30 9.47
C GLY A 24 7.80 29.01 10.00
N PHE A 25 6.51 29.11 10.30
CA PHE A 25 5.69 28.02 10.80
C PHE A 25 5.36 27.03 9.67
N CYS A 26 5.75 25.76 9.85
CA CYS A 26 5.44 24.68 8.91
C CYS A 26 4.69 23.57 9.64
N ILE A 27 3.54 23.14 9.10
CA ILE A 27 2.85 21.93 9.55
C ILE A 27 3.29 20.78 8.64
N PRO A 28 4.18 19.87 9.08
CA PRO A 28 4.45 18.66 8.33
C PRO A 28 3.18 17.80 8.26
N GLY A 29 2.87 17.35 7.05
CA GLY A 29 1.67 16.58 6.72
C GLY A 29 0.59 17.42 6.06
N VAL A 30 0.24 17.04 4.84
CA VAL A 30 -0.73 17.70 3.96
C VAL A 30 -2.16 17.64 4.53
N ILE A 31 -2.83 18.79 4.70
CA ILE A 31 -4.28 18.82 4.92
C ILE A 31 -4.93 18.62 3.55
N SER A 32 -5.71 17.54 3.41
CA SER A 32 -6.36 17.20 2.14
C SER A 32 -7.81 17.64 2.16
N ILE A 33 -8.23 18.38 1.12
CA ILE A 33 -9.55 18.99 0.97
C ILE A 33 -10.21 18.39 -0.29
N ALA A 34 -11.49 17.99 -0.17
CA ALA A 34 -12.35 17.69 -1.30
C ALA A 34 -13.21 18.90 -1.65
N GLU A 35 -13.15 19.33 -2.90
CA GLU A 35 -14.11 20.28 -3.48
C GLU A 35 -15.12 19.53 -4.33
N GLY A 36 -16.41 19.72 -4.05
CA GLY A 36 -17.48 19.08 -4.82
C GLY A 36 -18.79 18.98 -4.05
N THR A 37 -19.56 17.94 -4.39
CA THR A 37 -20.90 17.68 -3.83
C THR A 37 -20.87 16.67 -2.68
N ALA A 38 -19.70 16.20 -2.28
CA ALA A 38 -19.56 15.18 -1.24
C ALA A 38 -20.10 15.67 0.11
N ASN A 39 -21.06 14.93 0.69
CA ASN A 39 -21.65 15.21 1.99
C ASN A 39 -20.88 14.48 3.09
N VAL A 40 -19.94 15.16 3.75
CA VAL A 40 -19.21 14.55 4.87
C VAL A 40 -20.04 14.63 6.16
N LYS A 41 -20.37 13.47 6.75
CA LYS A 41 -21.05 13.37 8.06
C LYS A 41 -20.20 13.99 9.17
N GLY A 42 -20.69 15.08 9.77
CA GLY A 42 -20.15 15.60 11.04
C GLY A 42 -20.20 17.13 11.23
N GLY A 43 -20.45 17.91 10.19
CA GLY A 43 -20.66 19.35 10.31
C GLY A 43 -22.13 19.69 10.43
N GLY A 44 -22.61 20.00 11.64
CA GLY A 44 -23.90 20.66 11.80
C GLY A 44 -24.00 21.84 10.83
N ALA A 45 -25.16 21.95 10.17
CA ALA A 45 -25.45 22.92 9.14
C ALA A 45 -25.03 24.35 9.53
N ARG A 46 -23.80 24.74 9.20
CA ARG A 46 -23.45 26.13 8.94
C ARG A 46 -23.23 26.22 7.44
N LYS A 47 -24.27 26.72 6.77
CA LYS A 47 -24.24 27.24 5.40
C LYS A 47 -23.06 28.23 5.30
N LYS A 48 -21.84 27.74 5.02
CA LYS A 48 -20.73 28.59 4.61
C LYS A 48 -21.02 28.95 3.16
N LYS A 49 -21.05 30.26 2.88
CA LYS A 49 -21.19 30.82 1.54
C LYS A 49 -20.15 30.17 0.61
N GLY A 50 -20.58 29.20 -0.21
CA GLY A 50 -19.78 28.74 -1.34
C GLY A 50 -19.69 29.86 -2.37
N SER A 51 -18.56 29.96 -3.06
CA SER A 51 -18.49 30.74 -4.29
C SER A 51 -19.33 30.04 -5.36
N LYS A 52 -20.27 30.76 -5.95
CA LYS A 52 -21.00 30.27 -7.12
C LYS A 52 -20.04 30.20 -8.29
N ASP A 53 -19.86 29.01 -8.85
CA ASP A 53 -19.33 28.91 -10.19
C ASP A 53 -20.46 29.16 -11.22
N SER A 54 -20.07 29.46 -12.45
CA SER A 54 -20.93 29.88 -13.57
C SER A 54 -22.06 28.92 -13.96
N SER A 55 -22.11 27.71 -13.38
CA SER A 55 -23.14 26.68 -13.59
C SER A 55 -24.20 26.57 -12.48
N GLY A 56 -24.07 27.28 -11.36
CA GLY A 56 -25.11 27.35 -10.30
C GLY A 56 -25.05 26.27 -9.21
N ASP A 57 -24.13 25.32 -9.28
CA ASP A 57 -23.94 24.32 -8.22
C ASP A 57 -23.10 24.88 -7.05
N VAL A 58 -23.50 24.54 -5.81
CA VAL A 58 -22.78 24.95 -4.60
C VAL A 58 -21.57 24.04 -4.42
N VAL A 59 -20.39 24.53 -4.78
CA VAL A 59 -19.12 23.83 -4.48
C VAL A 59 -18.87 23.93 -2.97
N SER A 60 -18.90 22.78 -2.30
CA SER A 60 -18.55 22.67 -0.88
C SER A 60 -17.13 22.14 -0.74
N ALA A 61 -16.36 22.76 0.16
CA ALA A 61 -15.02 22.29 0.51
C ALA A 61 -15.10 21.53 1.85
N SER A 62 -14.72 20.26 1.83
CA SER A 62 -14.74 19.36 2.98
C SER A 62 -13.35 18.81 3.28
N ILE A 63 -13.02 18.64 4.55
CA ILE A 63 -11.73 18.05 4.96
C ILE A 63 -11.80 16.53 4.73
N LEU A 64 -10.95 16.00 3.85
CA LEU A 64 -10.76 14.56 3.65
C LEU A 64 -9.87 13.99 4.75
N ASP A 65 -8.69 14.58 4.96
CA ASP A 65 -7.77 14.17 6.03
C ASP A 65 -7.10 15.39 6.68
N GLY A 66 -6.65 15.23 7.92
CA GLY A 66 -6.04 16.29 8.71
C GLY A 66 -6.98 16.99 9.68
N GLN A 67 -8.14 16.41 10.01
CA GLN A 67 -9.11 16.98 10.98
C GLN A 67 -8.47 17.41 12.32
N HIS A 68 -7.52 16.64 12.85
CA HIS A 68 -6.80 17.00 14.09
C HIS A 68 -5.84 18.18 13.90
N ARG A 69 -5.24 18.31 12.71
CA ARG A 69 -4.35 19.40 12.33
C ARG A 69 -5.15 20.70 12.15
N VAL A 70 -6.34 20.62 11.56
CA VAL A 70 -7.28 21.75 11.51
C VAL A 70 -7.71 22.19 12.92
N GLY A 71 -7.95 21.25 13.84
CA GLY A 71 -8.18 21.59 15.24
C GLY A 71 -6.99 22.27 15.91
N ALA A 72 -5.76 21.79 15.64
CA ALA A 72 -4.54 22.38 16.17
C ALA A 72 -4.31 23.81 15.65
N LEU A 73 -4.63 24.06 14.37
CA LEU A 73 -4.60 25.39 13.77
C LEU A 73 -5.53 26.37 14.48
N ASP A 74 -6.75 25.94 14.81
CA ASP A 74 -7.72 26.77 15.55
C ASP A 74 -7.19 27.15 16.94
N ILE A 75 -6.56 26.19 17.63
CA ILE A 75 -5.89 26.42 18.92
C ILE A 75 -4.73 27.41 18.78
N LEU A 76 -3.89 27.26 17.75
CA LEU A 76 -2.72 28.11 17.52
C LEU A 76 -3.11 29.54 17.11
N LEU A 77 -4.18 29.70 16.33
CA LEU A 77 -4.77 31.00 16.03
C LEU A 77 -5.31 31.67 17.30
N ALA A 78 -6.05 30.92 18.14
CA ALA A 78 -6.56 31.44 19.41
C ALA A 78 -5.43 31.85 20.38
N ARG A 79 -4.29 31.16 20.33
CA ARG A 79 -3.09 31.46 21.13
C ARG A 79 -2.24 32.59 20.54
N GLY A 80 -2.58 33.12 19.35
CA GLY A 80 -1.82 34.17 18.66
C GLY A 80 -0.45 33.72 18.16
N VAL A 81 -0.18 32.41 18.15
CA VAL A 81 1.05 31.82 17.56
C VAL A 81 0.96 31.88 16.04
N LEU A 82 -0.24 31.65 15.51
CA LEU A 82 -0.57 31.86 14.10
C LEU A 82 -1.35 33.16 13.92
N LYS A 83 -1.09 33.84 12.79
CA LYS A 83 -1.87 34.96 12.31
C LYS A 83 -2.89 34.46 11.28
N PRO A 84 -4.06 35.12 11.16
CA PRO A 84 -5.04 34.78 10.13
C PRO A 84 -4.52 34.90 8.68
N THR A 85 -3.41 35.63 8.48
CA THR A 85 -2.75 35.81 7.19
C THR A 85 -1.72 34.73 6.87
N ASP A 86 -1.40 33.87 7.83
CA ASP A 86 -0.39 32.84 7.62
C ASP A 86 -0.94 31.78 6.68
N ALA A 87 -0.23 31.57 5.57
CA ALA A 87 -0.62 30.59 4.57
C ALA A 87 -0.33 29.18 5.05
N ILE A 88 -1.25 28.26 4.75
CA ILE A 88 -1.12 26.84 5.08
C ILE A 88 -1.16 26.06 3.79
N LEU A 89 -0.21 25.13 3.63
CA LEU A 89 -0.19 24.24 2.48
C LEU A 89 -1.32 23.21 2.61
N THR A 90 -2.19 23.17 1.62
CA THR A 90 -3.29 22.20 1.52
C THR A 90 -3.26 21.53 0.16
N GLU A 91 -3.62 20.26 0.11
CA GLU A 91 -3.88 19.54 -1.14
C GLU A 91 -5.37 19.57 -1.42
N VAL A 92 -5.74 19.95 -2.63
CA VAL A 92 -7.14 20.12 -3.04
C VAL A 92 -7.45 19.14 -4.15
N PHE A 93 -8.45 18.29 -3.91
CA PHE A 93 -9.01 17.36 -4.89
C PHE A 93 -10.30 17.95 -5.46
N PRO A 94 -10.32 18.39 -6.73
CA PRO A 94 -11.51 18.99 -7.34
C PRO A 94 -12.50 17.93 -7.82
N ASN A 95 -13.78 18.30 -7.88
CA ASN A 95 -14.90 17.50 -8.39
C ASN A 95 -15.00 16.13 -7.73
N VAL A 96 -15.04 16.11 -6.40
CA VAL A 96 -15.12 14.89 -5.60
C VAL A 96 -16.56 14.64 -5.17
N ASP A 97 -17.09 13.48 -5.55
CA ASP A 97 -18.36 12.94 -5.06
C ASP A 97 -18.14 12.04 -3.82
N ASP A 98 -19.22 11.53 -3.22
CA ASP A 98 -19.14 10.69 -2.01
C ASP A 98 -18.31 9.41 -2.23
N VAL A 99 -18.40 8.81 -3.42
CA VAL A 99 -17.70 7.55 -3.75
C VAL A 99 -16.19 7.80 -3.83
N ARG A 100 -15.80 8.85 -4.56
CA ARG A 100 -14.41 9.26 -4.70
C ARG A 100 -13.84 9.78 -3.38
N ALA A 101 -14.63 10.50 -2.58
CA ALA A 101 -14.23 10.93 -1.24
C ALA A 101 -13.89 9.73 -0.34
N ALA A 102 -14.74 8.70 -0.34
CA ALA A 102 -14.50 7.48 0.43
C ALA A 102 -13.27 6.70 -0.05
N ALA A 103 -13.05 6.63 -1.37
CA ALA A 103 -11.86 6.00 -1.95
C ALA A 103 -10.58 6.76 -1.55
N LEU A 104 -10.54 8.07 -1.75
CA LEU A 104 -9.41 8.93 -1.38
C LEU A 104 -9.14 8.87 0.13
N PHE A 105 -10.18 8.94 0.96
CA PHE A 105 -10.03 8.81 2.40
C PHE A 105 -9.41 7.47 2.78
N THR A 106 -9.86 6.38 2.15
CA THR A 106 -9.34 5.04 2.40
C THR A 106 -7.90 4.92 1.94
N GLU A 107 -7.55 5.47 0.78
CA GLU A 107 -6.19 5.45 0.23
C GLU A 107 -5.21 6.23 1.12
N ILE A 108 -5.54 7.47 1.48
CA ILE A 108 -4.72 8.31 2.38
C ILE A 108 -4.49 7.62 3.72
N ASN A 109 -5.54 7.01 4.29
CA ASN A 109 -5.46 6.34 5.58
C ASN A 109 -4.97 4.89 5.51
N ALA A 110 -4.89 4.28 4.33
CA ALA A 110 -4.42 2.91 4.18
C ALA A 110 -2.96 2.78 4.63
N ALA A 111 -2.21 3.89 4.65
CA ALA A 111 -0.85 3.99 5.18
C ALA A 111 -0.03 2.76 4.80
N THR A 112 -0.08 2.40 3.51
CA THR A 112 0.49 1.13 3.05
C THR A 112 1.98 1.19 3.36
N PRO A 113 2.47 0.35 4.29
CA PRO A 113 3.85 0.43 4.70
C PRO A 113 4.73 0.19 3.48
N ILE A 114 5.73 1.06 3.31
CA ILE A 114 6.78 0.84 2.32
C ILE A 114 7.36 -0.55 2.61
N ARG A 115 7.47 -1.39 1.57
CA ARG A 115 8.04 -2.73 1.73
C ARG A 115 9.47 -2.62 2.21
N PHE A 116 9.94 -3.62 2.95
CA PHE A 116 11.27 -3.54 3.54
C PHE A 116 12.35 -3.37 2.45
N MET A 117 12.20 -4.12 1.35
CA MET A 117 13.09 -4.01 0.19
C MET A 117 13.06 -2.67 -0.54
N ASP A 118 12.02 -1.85 -0.32
CA ASP A 118 11.88 -0.52 -0.92
C ASP A 118 12.50 0.58 -0.06
N LEU A 119 12.95 0.27 1.15
CA LEU A 119 13.64 1.24 2.00
C LEU A 119 15.04 1.55 1.43
N PRO A 120 15.47 2.83 1.47
CA PRO A 120 16.81 3.21 1.01
C PRO A 120 17.90 2.43 1.74
N GLY A 121 18.85 1.88 0.99
CA GLY A 121 20.01 1.16 1.52
C GLY A 121 19.76 -0.29 1.96
N VAL A 122 18.54 -0.82 1.77
CA VAL A 122 18.25 -2.24 2.06
C VAL A 122 18.65 -3.14 0.90
N VAL A 123 18.34 -2.74 -0.34
CA VAL A 123 18.68 -3.49 -1.55
C VAL A 123 19.51 -2.60 -2.46
N GLU A 124 20.61 -3.13 -2.97
CA GLU A 124 21.41 -2.46 -3.99
C GLU A 124 20.58 -2.19 -5.25
N PRO A 125 20.75 -1.03 -5.93
CA PRO A 125 19.91 -0.64 -7.05
C PRO A 125 19.81 -1.71 -8.14
N ASP A 126 20.93 -2.31 -8.55
CA ASP A 126 20.94 -3.31 -9.62
C ASP A 126 20.18 -4.59 -9.24
N ALA A 127 20.34 -5.04 -7.99
CA ALA A 127 19.59 -6.19 -7.47
C ALA A 127 18.08 -5.88 -7.38
N LYS A 128 17.73 -4.66 -6.99
CA LYS A 128 16.34 -4.20 -6.96
C LYS A 128 15.73 -4.21 -8.36
N TRP A 129 16.44 -3.67 -9.35
CA TRP A 129 16.01 -3.68 -10.76
C TRP A 129 15.84 -5.09 -11.31
N ALA A 130 16.77 -6.01 -11.00
CA ALA A 130 16.67 -7.40 -11.41
C ALA A 130 15.42 -8.10 -10.83
N LEU A 131 15.12 -7.88 -9.54
CA LEU A 131 13.93 -8.43 -8.89
C LEU A 131 12.64 -7.84 -9.47
N GLU A 132 12.61 -6.54 -9.72
CA GLU A 132 11.46 -5.84 -10.31
C GLU A 132 11.16 -6.32 -11.72
N GLY A 133 12.19 -6.37 -12.58
CA GLY A 133 12.09 -6.87 -13.93
C GLY A 133 11.64 -8.33 -13.96
N ALA A 134 12.22 -9.18 -13.10
CA ALA A 134 11.91 -10.60 -13.10
C ALA A 134 10.47 -10.88 -12.67
N ALA A 135 9.99 -10.18 -11.63
CA ALA A 135 8.60 -10.28 -11.19
C ALA A 135 7.62 -9.75 -12.24
N ALA A 136 7.98 -8.68 -12.97
CA ALA A 136 7.18 -8.15 -14.07
C ALA A 136 7.10 -9.12 -15.26
N LYS A 137 8.22 -9.67 -15.73
CA LYS A 137 8.24 -10.68 -16.79
C LYS A 137 7.40 -11.91 -16.41
N LEU A 138 7.51 -12.38 -15.17
CA LEU A 138 6.74 -13.53 -14.71
C LEU A 138 5.23 -13.22 -14.67
N ARG A 139 4.84 -12.02 -14.24
CA ARG A 139 3.44 -11.55 -14.31
C ARG A 139 2.93 -11.54 -15.73
N ASP A 140 3.71 -11.00 -16.66
CA ASP A 140 3.30 -10.86 -18.05
C ASP A 140 3.19 -12.24 -18.74
N ALA A 141 3.98 -13.22 -18.31
CA ALA A 141 3.85 -14.62 -18.74
C ALA A 141 2.64 -15.35 -18.12
N TYR A 142 2.24 -15.02 -16.89
CA TYR A 142 1.15 -15.68 -16.15
C TYR A 142 0.11 -14.70 -15.58
N PRO A 143 -0.53 -13.84 -16.40
CA PRO A 143 -1.33 -12.73 -15.90
C PRO A 143 -2.52 -13.17 -15.02
N ALA A 144 -3.14 -14.31 -15.33
CA ALA A 144 -4.27 -14.86 -14.56
C ALA A 144 -3.87 -15.28 -13.12
N MET A 145 -2.58 -15.52 -12.87
CA MET A 145 -2.04 -15.96 -11.59
C MET A 145 -1.59 -14.79 -10.71
N PHE A 146 -1.50 -13.58 -11.25
CA PHE A 146 -1.14 -12.42 -10.46
C PHE A 146 -2.38 -11.67 -9.97
N SER A 147 -2.36 -11.29 -8.69
CA SER A 147 -3.40 -10.54 -8.03
C SER A 147 -2.85 -9.20 -7.52
N PRO A 148 -3.63 -8.11 -7.62
CA PRO A 148 -3.26 -6.84 -7.01
C PRO A 148 -3.27 -6.91 -5.46
N SER A 149 -3.94 -7.91 -4.87
CA SER A 149 -4.02 -8.04 -3.41
C SER A 149 -2.85 -8.85 -2.85
N VAL A 150 -2.15 -8.28 -1.87
CA VAL A 150 -1.13 -8.99 -1.07
C VAL A 150 -1.73 -10.18 -0.30
N ARG A 151 -3.03 -10.12 0.01
CA ARG A 151 -3.79 -11.17 0.71
C ARG A 151 -4.47 -12.14 -0.26
N CYS A 152 -3.96 -12.26 -1.49
CA CYS A 152 -4.47 -13.21 -2.47
C CYS A 152 -4.42 -14.66 -1.93
N LYS A 153 -5.38 -15.47 -2.39
CA LYS A 153 -5.41 -16.90 -2.09
C LYS A 153 -4.55 -17.65 -3.10
N ILE A 154 -3.94 -18.74 -2.66
CA ILE A 154 -3.25 -19.66 -3.57
C ILE A 154 -4.18 -20.12 -4.72
N PRO A 155 -3.66 -20.34 -5.93
CA PRO A 155 -2.25 -20.23 -6.35
C PRO A 155 -1.84 -18.81 -6.72
N ASN A 156 -2.68 -17.80 -6.51
CA ASN A 156 -2.37 -16.45 -6.95
C ASN A 156 -1.24 -15.83 -6.13
N VAL A 157 -0.40 -15.04 -6.82
CA VAL A 157 0.75 -14.31 -6.26
C VAL A 157 0.53 -12.81 -6.42
N ASN A 158 1.13 -12.02 -5.54
CA ASN A 158 1.18 -10.57 -5.67
C ASN A 158 2.60 -10.16 -6.04
N ILE A 159 2.74 -9.24 -7.00
CA ILE A 159 4.06 -8.85 -7.55
C ILE A 159 4.98 -8.27 -6.47
N ASP A 160 4.46 -7.46 -5.55
CA ASP A 160 5.27 -6.84 -4.49
C ASP A 160 5.68 -7.87 -3.45
N ALA A 161 4.76 -8.77 -3.07
CA ALA A 161 5.06 -9.86 -2.18
C ALA A 161 6.13 -10.80 -2.76
N LEU A 162 6.05 -11.12 -4.06
CA LEU A 162 7.02 -11.99 -4.73
C LEU A 162 8.43 -11.40 -4.68
N ARG A 163 8.58 -10.10 -4.97
CA ARG A 163 9.88 -9.42 -4.92
C ARG A 163 10.48 -9.45 -3.51
N GLU A 164 9.64 -9.20 -2.50
CA GLU A 164 10.05 -9.22 -1.09
C GLU A 164 10.40 -10.63 -0.62
N GLU A 165 9.67 -11.66 -1.07
CA GLU A 165 9.95 -13.07 -0.77
C GLU A 165 11.26 -13.56 -1.42
N LEU A 166 11.50 -13.21 -2.69
CA LEU A 166 12.77 -13.51 -3.38
C LEU A 166 13.96 -12.83 -2.70
N HIS A 167 13.80 -11.57 -2.29
CA HIS A 167 14.83 -10.86 -1.56
C HIS A 167 15.06 -11.45 -0.15
N GLY A 168 13.99 -11.71 0.59
CA GLY A 168 14.05 -12.26 1.95
C GLY A 168 14.64 -13.67 2.02
N ALA A 169 14.48 -14.47 0.97
CA ALA A 169 15.13 -15.78 0.81
C ALA A 169 16.53 -15.69 0.16
N GLU A 170 17.05 -14.48 0.00
CA GLU A 170 18.38 -14.19 -0.54
C GLU A 170 18.65 -14.86 -1.89
N VAL A 171 17.62 -15.04 -2.73
CA VAL A 171 17.72 -15.84 -3.97
C VAL A 171 18.82 -15.32 -4.89
N GLY A 172 18.89 -14.00 -5.11
CA GLY A 172 19.88 -13.39 -5.99
C GLY A 172 21.32 -13.62 -5.51
N SER A 173 21.61 -13.31 -4.24
CA SER A 173 22.95 -13.46 -3.66
C SER A 173 23.33 -14.92 -3.43
N ARG A 174 22.42 -15.74 -2.91
CA ARG A 174 22.66 -17.16 -2.59
C ARG A 174 22.89 -18.01 -3.84
N LEU A 175 22.17 -17.73 -4.93
CA LEU A 175 22.28 -18.50 -6.17
C LEU A 175 23.16 -17.81 -7.23
N GLY A 176 23.70 -16.63 -6.95
CA GLY A 176 24.50 -15.85 -7.90
C GLY A 176 23.70 -15.35 -9.11
N LEU A 177 22.39 -15.17 -8.96
CA LEU A 177 21.49 -14.70 -10.02
C LEU A 177 21.44 -13.18 -9.97
N ILE A 178 22.28 -12.55 -10.80
CA ILE A 178 22.49 -11.09 -10.80
C ILE A 178 21.67 -10.36 -11.88
N THR A 179 21.08 -11.08 -12.82
CA THR A 179 20.26 -10.49 -13.88
C THR A 179 18.79 -10.88 -13.74
N GLU A 180 17.93 -10.04 -14.32
CA GLU A 180 16.50 -10.32 -14.47
C GLU A 180 16.25 -11.66 -15.20
N ASP A 181 16.97 -11.94 -16.28
CA ASP A 181 16.76 -13.15 -17.08
C ASP A 181 17.19 -14.42 -16.32
N ASP A 182 18.26 -14.34 -15.52
CA ASP A 182 18.70 -15.44 -14.67
C ASP A 182 17.65 -15.78 -13.61
N LEU A 183 17.08 -14.75 -12.96
CA LEU A 183 16.01 -14.91 -11.97
C LEU A 183 14.75 -15.52 -12.59
N VAL A 184 14.33 -15.03 -13.77
CA VAL A 184 13.17 -15.59 -14.50
C VAL A 184 13.44 -17.04 -14.90
N GLY A 185 14.62 -17.32 -15.47
CA GLY A 185 15.01 -18.67 -15.87
C GLY A 185 14.98 -19.66 -14.71
N TRP A 186 15.50 -19.25 -13.55
CA TRP A 186 15.44 -20.04 -12.33
C TRP A 186 14.01 -20.27 -11.84
N MET A 187 13.18 -19.23 -11.74
CA MET A 187 11.77 -19.35 -11.33
C MET A 187 10.97 -20.27 -12.27
N LEU A 188 11.20 -20.19 -13.58
CA LEU A 188 10.56 -21.06 -14.56
C LEU A 188 11.00 -22.52 -14.42
N LYS A 189 12.30 -22.76 -14.18
CA LYS A 189 12.83 -24.10 -13.90
C LYS A 189 12.18 -24.69 -12.66
N VAL A 190 12.15 -23.94 -11.56
CA VAL A 190 11.50 -24.37 -10.32
C VAL A 190 10.01 -24.64 -10.54
N ASN A 191 9.32 -23.77 -11.29
CA ASN A 191 7.91 -23.96 -11.62
C ASN A 191 7.66 -25.28 -12.37
N ALA A 192 8.55 -25.64 -13.30
CA ALA A 192 8.50 -26.92 -14.02
C ALA A 192 8.72 -28.12 -13.09
N GLU A 193 9.70 -28.05 -12.19
CA GLU A 193 9.93 -29.10 -11.18
C GLU A 193 8.72 -29.28 -10.24
N LEU A 194 8.07 -28.19 -9.86
CA LEU A 194 6.83 -28.23 -9.08
C LEU A 194 5.66 -28.85 -9.86
N ALA A 195 5.61 -28.66 -11.18
CA ALA A 195 4.57 -29.23 -12.04
C ALA A 195 4.61 -30.77 -12.07
N GLU A 196 5.78 -31.38 -11.87
CA GLU A 196 5.97 -32.84 -11.84
C GLU A 196 5.39 -33.51 -10.59
N ARG A 197 5.07 -32.73 -9.55
CA ARG A 197 4.50 -33.28 -8.31
C ARG A 197 3.09 -33.83 -8.55
N SER A 198 2.93 -35.10 -8.19
CA SER A 198 1.62 -35.74 -8.10
C SER A 198 0.72 -35.06 -7.07
N GLU A 199 -0.59 -35.23 -7.21
CA GLU A 199 -1.56 -34.70 -6.26
C GLU A 199 -1.32 -35.19 -4.82
N LYS A 200 -0.96 -36.48 -4.67
CA LYS A 200 -0.57 -37.06 -3.38
C LYS A 200 0.64 -36.35 -2.77
N GLN A 201 1.64 -36.00 -3.58
CA GLN A 201 2.80 -35.23 -3.11
C GLN A 201 2.39 -33.81 -2.70
N TRP A 202 1.53 -33.14 -3.46
CA TRP A 202 1.01 -31.82 -3.12
C TRP A 202 0.22 -31.79 -1.81
N LEU A 203 -0.58 -32.82 -1.55
CA LEU A 203 -1.31 -32.98 -0.29
C LEU A 203 -0.38 -33.29 0.89
N ARG A 204 0.60 -34.20 0.69
CA ARG A 204 1.58 -34.57 1.71
C ARG A 204 2.47 -33.39 2.12
N LEU A 205 2.91 -32.60 1.14
CA LEU A 205 3.78 -31.44 1.31
C LEU A 205 2.99 -30.14 1.49
N ARG A 206 1.67 -30.23 1.69
CA ARG A 206 0.83 -29.06 1.92
C ARG A 206 1.39 -28.27 3.11
N PRO A 207 1.70 -26.98 2.95
CA PRO A 207 2.25 -26.18 4.03
C PRO A 207 1.32 -26.17 5.24
N LYS A 208 1.88 -26.40 6.45
CA LYS A 208 1.13 -26.36 7.72
C LYS A 208 1.04 -24.96 8.32
N ARG A 209 1.85 -24.03 7.82
CA ARG A 209 1.88 -22.60 8.19
C ARG A 209 1.93 -21.75 6.92
N GLY A 210 1.66 -20.45 7.06
CA GLY A 210 1.69 -19.50 5.93
C GLY A 210 0.38 -19.43 5.13
N ARG A 211 0.43 -18.84 3.93
CA ARG A 211 -0.74 -18.59 3.07
C ARG A 211 -1.39 -19.90 2.59
N ALA A 212 -0.58 -20.88 2.22
CA ALA A 212 -1.02 -22.18 1.71
C ALA A 212 -1.59 -23.13 2.80
N ALA A 213 -1.40 -22.81 4.08
CA ALA A 213 -1.95 -23.58 5.19
C ALA A 213 -3.43 -23.30 5.46
N ARG A 214 -3.96 -22.18 4.96
CA ARG A 214 -5.33 -21.75 5.23
C ARG A 214 -6.33 -22.53 4.38
N GLY A 215 -7.45 -22.93 4.98
CA GLY A 215 -8.58 -23.56 4.27
C GLY A 215 -8.64 -25.08 4.39
N SER A 216 -9.65 -25.68 3.77
CA SER A 216 -9.82 -27.13 3.70
C SER A 216 -8.91 -27.77 2.65
N GLU A 217 -8.74 -29.08 2.73
CA GLU A 217 -8.09 -29.86 1.67
C GLU A 217 -8.76 -29.66 0.31
N GLU A 218 -10.09 -29.63 0.27
CA GLU A 218 -10.86 -29.36 -0.94
C GLU A 218 -10.52 -27.99 -1.56
N THR A 219 -10.36 -26.96 -0.72
CA THR A 219 -9.96 -25.62 -1.18
C THR A 219 -8.56 -25.64 -1.80
N TYR A 220 -7.65 -26.42 -1.21
CA TYR A 220 -6.30 -26.60 -1.69
C TYR A 220 -6.26 -27.35 -3.03
N LEU A 221 -7.08 -28.39 -3.20
CA LEU A 221 -7.21 -29.11 -4.48
C LEU A 221 -7.81 -28.24 -5.59
N LYS A 222 -8.77 -27.37 -5.28
CA LYS A 222 -9.28 -26.37 -6.24
C LYS A 222 -8.19 -25.39 -6.67
N ALA A 223 -7.37 -24.94 -5.72
CA ALA A 223 -6.20 -24.10 -6.02
C ALA A 223 -5.19 -24.83 -6.91
N LEU A 224 -4.92 -26.11 -6.64
CA LEU A 224 -4.04 -26.94 -7.46
C LEU A 224 -4.60 -27.16 -8.87
N ALA A 225 -5.91 -27.36 -9.01
CA ALA A 225 -6.55 -27.46 -10.33
C ALA A 225 -6.35 -26.16 -11.14
N LYS A 226 -6.53 -25.01 -10.51
CA LYS A 226 -6.25 -23.70 -11.12
C LYS A 226 -4.76 -23.53 -11.48
N ALA A 227 -3.86 -23.96 -10.61
CA ALA A 227 -2.41 -23.95 -10.88
C ALA A 227 -2.07 -24.79 -12.13
N ARG A 228 -2.67 -25.99 -12.25
CA ARG A 228 -2.50 -26.88 -13.41
C ARG A 228 -3.07 -26.26 -14.70
N GLU A 229 -4.25 -25.67 -14.64
CA GLU A 229 -4.90 -25.01 -15.78
C GLU A 229 -4.02 -23.92 -16.39
N HIS A 230 -3.31 -23.16 -15.54
CA HIS A 230 -2.46 -22.05 -15.97
C HIS A 230 -0.96 -22.37 -16.00
N GLY A 231 -0.57 -23.60 -15.68
CA GLY A 231 0.83 -24.02 -15.63
C GLY A 231 1.70 -23.28 -14.60
N PHE A 232 1.12 -22.80 -13.49
CA PHE A 232 1.79 -21.96 -12.50
C PHE A 232 1.65 -22.51 -11.09
N PHE A 233 2.75 -22.97 -10.51
CA PHE A 233 2.82 -23.71 -9.26
C PHE A 233 3.61 -22.97 -8.17
N LEU A 234 4.39 -21.93 -8.50
CA LEU A 234 5.18 -21.16 -7.53
C LEU A 234 4.31 -20.57 -6.40
N GLY A 235 3.06 -20.19 -6.71
CA GLY A 235 2.11 -19.68 -5.72
C GLY A 235 1.42 -20.75 -4.86
N MET A 236 1.72 -22.04 -5.04
CA MET A 236 1.12 -23.12 -4.25
C MET A 236 1.82 -23.33 -2.90
N CYS A 237 3.11 -23.00 -2.81
CA CYS A 237 3.91 -23.12 -1.59
C CYS A 237 5.15 -22.23 -1.68
N ASP A 238 5.71 -21.84 -0.54
CA ASP A 238 6.89 -20.96 -0.49
C ASP A 238 8.20 -21.76 -0.32
N SER A 239 8.11 -23.08 -0.10
CA SER A 239 9.26 -23.95 0.22
C SER A 239 10.29 -24.08 -0.90
N TRP A 240 9.98 -23.63 -2.11
CA TRP A 240 10.95 -23.61 -3.21
C TRP A 240 11.95 -22.46 -3.08
N LEU A 241 11.64 -21.47 -2.23
CA LEU A 241 12.55 -20.38 -1.90
C LEU A 241 13.69 -20.87 -0.99
N ASP A 242 13.49 -21.89 -0.17
CA ASP A 242 14.50 -22.33 0.81
C ASP A 242 15.67 -23.12 0.17
N GLY A 243 15.52 -23.60 -1.07
CA GLY A 243 16.49 -24.52 -1.70
C GLY A 243 16.35 -25.96 -1.18
N PRO A 244 17.17 -26.91 -1.66
CA PRO A 244 17.23 -28.24 -1.05
C PRO A 244 17.70 -28.11 0.40
N GLU A 245 16.99 -28.74 1.33
CA GLU A 245 17.50 -28.98 2.69
C GLU A 245 18.78 -29.82 2.55
N ASP A 246 19.94 -29.24 2.88
CA ASP A 246 21.19 -29.98 3.08
C ASP A 246 21.10 -30.87 4.34
#